data_AF-A0A1J8QB58-F1
#
_entry.id   AF-A0A1J8QB58-F1
#
_cell.length_a   1.000
_cell.length_b   1.000
_cell.length_c   1.000
_cell.angle_alpha   90.00
_cell.angle_beta   90.00
_cell.angle_gamma   90.00
#
_symmetry.space_group_name_H-M   'P 1'
#
loop_
_entity.id
_entity.type
_entity.pdbx_description
1 polymer ?
#
loop_
_entity_poly.entity_id
_entity_poly.type
_entity_poly.pdbx_seq_one_letter_code
_entity_poly.pdbx_strand_id
1 'polypeptide(L)'
;MLPKLFTTFADRYASRPGGYTRIHRLENRTGDNAPIALLELVDNPRDFKLEMTARAVGRELLNEKLRWDSPRGVVNSGVKHAEAVVAKELNLGGIDSSELRPTTRRNLQKVMKYRSQEALAEIGSKATAYVETLLAKPIAQVKMQLRADSKDKEKARKRGNPNFVDKFPVLPSRAGAAPPGESQSAMRLVQGALARPTRPPTQRSTWRPNTPIKPATYTVETLR
;
A
#
# COMPACT_ATOMS: atom_id res chain seq x y z
N MET A 1 17.11 -24.39 -11.59
CA MET A 1 16.41 -24.40 -10.28
C MET A 1 17.18 -25.18 -9.22
N LEU A 2 17.60 -26.41 -9.50
CA LEU A 2 18.40 -27.25 -8.59
C LEU A 2 19.56 -26.54 -7.86
N PRO A 3 20.39 -25.69 -8.51
CA PRO A 3 21.47 -25.01 -7.81
C PRO A 3 21.00 -24.10 -6.68
N LYS A 4 19.89 -23.37 -6.86
CA LYS A 4 19.34 -22.47 -5.83
C LYS A 4 18.81 -23.21 -4.61
N LEU A 5 18.32 -24.43 -4.82
CA LEU A 5 17.81 -25.29 -3.76
C LEU A 5 18.93 -25.72 -2.81
N PHE A 6 20.05 -26.20 -3.35
CA PHE A 6 21.18 -26.70 -2.56
C PHE A 6 22.17 -25.62 -2.12
N THR A 7 22.00 -24.38 -2.59
CA THR A 7 22.79 -23.22 -2.13
C THR A 7 21.90 -22.30 -1.30
N THR A 8 21.29 -21.30 -1.93
CA THR A 8 20.58 -20.20 -1.28
C THR A 8 19.48 -20.62 -0.32
N PHE A 9 18.73 -21.70 -0.61
CA PHE A 9 17.64 -22.15 0.28
C PHE A 9 18.14 -23.10 1.37
N ALA A 10 19.12 -23.96 1.07
CA ALA A 10 19.77 -24.79 2.07
C ALA A 10 20.43 -23.92 3.16
N ASP A 11 21.20 -22.92 2.77
CA ASP A 11 21.89 -22.02 3.71
C ASP A 11 20.89 -21.23 4.56
N ARG A 12 19.84 -20.68 3.94
CA ARG A 12 18.81 -19.88 4.64
C ARG A 12 18.07 -20.68 5.71
N TYR A 13 17.82 -21.96 5.46
CA TYR A 13 16.96 -22.79 6.30
C TYR A 13 17.70 -23.81 7.15
N ALA A 14 19.04 -23.78 7.15
CA ALA A 14 19.87 -24.76 7.87
C ALA A 14 19.53 -24.86 9.36
N SER A 15 19.20 -23.74 10.02
CA SER A 15 18.89 -23.68 11.45
C SER A 15 17.39 -23.81 11.79
N ARG A 16 16.52 -23.93 10.78
CA ARG A 16 15.07 -23.86 10.94
C ARG A 16 14.43 -25.25 10.86
N PRO A 17 13.85 -25.79 11.96
CA PRO A 17 13.22 -27.11 11.94
C PRO A 17 11.79 -27.03 11.38
N GLY A 18 11.67 -26.97 10.05
CA GLY A 18 10.39 -26.94 9.34
C GLY A 18 9.71 -25.55 9.27
N GLY A 19 8.53 -25.50 8.66
CA GLY A 19 7.76 -24.26 8.50
C GLY A 19 8.43 -23.25 7.56
N TYR A 20 8.91 -23.70 6.41
CA TYR A 20 9.63 -22.88 5.43
C TYR A 20 8.73 -21.97 4.58
N THR A 21 7.44 -22.22 4.59
CA THR A 21 6.43 -21.45 3.86
C THR A 21 5.48 -20.74 4.79
N ARG A 22 4.89 -19.64 4.31
CA ARG A 22 3.85 -18.90 4.99
C ARG A 22 2.73 -18.57 4.02
N ILE A 23 1.49 -18.75 4.48
CA ILE A 23 0.29 -18.42 3.72
C ILE A 23 -0.37 -17.22 4.39
N HIS A 24 -0.53 -16.13 3.66
CA HIS A 24 -1.29 -14.96 4.09
C HIS A 24 -2.61 -14.91 3.34
N ARG A 25 -3.73 -14.89 4.06
CA ARG A 25 -5.04 -14.67 3.45
C ARG A 25 -5.12 -13.23 2.97
N LEU A 26 -5.57 -13.04 1.74
CA LEU A 26 -5.86 -11.72 1.17
C LEU A 26 -7.37 -11.55 0.98
N GLU A 27 -7.77 -10.38 0.51
CA GLU A 27 -9.15 -10.12 0.09
C GLU A 27 -9.53 -10.97 -1.11
N ASN A 28 -10.82 -11.25 -1.26
CA ASN A 28 -11.31 -12.06 -2.38
C ASN A 28 -11.04 -11.37 -3.71
N ARG A 29 -10.79 -12.18 -4.75
CA ARG A 29 -10.55 -11.69 -6.10
C ARG A 29 -11.79 -10.95 -6.62
N THR A 30 -11.55 -9.78 -7.18
CA THR A 30 -12.61 -8.95 -7.78
C THR A 30 -13.18 -9.64 -9.02
N GLY A 31 -14.51 -9.70 -9.13
CA GLY A 31 -15.22 -10.32 -10.24
C GLY A 31 -15.90 -11.65 -9.86
N ASP A 32 -15.12 -12.66 -9.49
CA ASP A 32 -15.63 -13.99 -9.13
C ASP A 32 -15.70 -14.24 -7.61
N ASN A 33 -15.27 -13.27 -6.80
CA ASN A 33 -15.24 -13.35 -5.34
C ASN A 33 -14.47 -14.57 -4.80
N ALA A 34 -13.54 -15.11 -5.57
CA ALA A 34 -12.78 -16.28 -5.17
C ALA A 34 -11.79 -15.93 -4.03
N PRO A 35 -11.67 -16.77 -2.98
CA PRO A 35 -10.70 -16.54 -1.92
C PRO A 35 -9.28 -16.73 -2.46
N ILE A 36 -8.39 -15.78 -2.15
CA ILE A 36 -6.98 -15.83 -2.57
C ILE A 36 -6.04 -15.74 -1.36
N ALA A 37 -4.82 -16.25 -1.55
CA ALA A 37 -3.78 -16.17 -0.55
C ALA A 37 -2.41 -15.93 -1.18
N LEU A 38 -1.54 -15.23 -0.46
CA LEU A 38 -0.13 -15.07 -0.79
C LEU A 38 0.67 -16.20 -0.14
N LEU A 39 1.29 -17.04 -0.96
CA LEU A 39 2.27 -18.03 -0.52
C LEU A 39 3.66 -17.45 -0.64
N GLU A 40 4.40 -17.43 0.46
CA GLU A 40 5.79 -16.96 0.49
C GLU A 40 6.74 -17.96 1.15
N LEU A 41 8.01 -17.82 0.81
CA LEU A 41 9.14 -18.44 1.49
C LEU A 41 9.55 -17.57 2.67
N VAL A 42 9.67 -18.16 3.85
CA VAL A 42 10.04 -17.47 5.09
C VAL A 42 11.48 -16.91 4.99
N ASP A 43 11.76 -15.81 5.67
CA ASP A 43 13.11 -15.22 5.73
C ASP A 43 13.69 -14.83 4.36
N ASN A 44 12.84 -14.65 3.35
CA ASN A 44 13.28 -14.14 2.06
C ASN A 44 13.59 -12.61 2.15
N PRO A 45 14.32 -12.05 1.17
CA PRO A 45 14.62 -10.62 1.15
C PRO A 45 13.39 -9.70 1.04
N ARG A 46 12.23 -10.24 0.65
CA ARG A 46 10.97 -9.52 0.46
C ARG A 46 9.85 -10.13 1.30
N ASP A 47 10.16 -10.41 2.57
CA ASP A 47 9.26 -11.15 3.46
C ASP A 47 8.11 -10.23 3.85
N PHE A 48 6.90 -10.63 3.45
CA PHE A 48 5.70 -9.85 3.67
C PHE A 48 5.45 -9.62 5.15
N LYS A 49 5.68 -10.66 5.98
CA LYS A 49 5.47 -10.55 7.41
C LYS A 49 6.47 -9.59 8.05
N LEU A 50 7.72 -9.58 7.60
CA LEU A 50 8.71 -8.63 8.08
C LEU A 50 8.31 -7.20 7.72
N GLU A 51 7.94 -6.95 6.46
CA GLU A 51 7.52 -5.61 6.02
C GLU A 51 6.31 -5.11 6.82
N MET A 52 5.29 -5.96 7.02
CA MET A 52 4.12 -5.60 7.83
C MET A 52 4.47 -5.33 9.29
N THR A 53 5.39 -6.11 9.85
CA THR A 53 5.85 -5.91 11.24
C THR A 53 6.63 -4.60 11.38
N ALA A 54 7.56 -4.30 10.46
CA ALA A 54 8.31 -3.04 10.47
C ALA A 54 7.38 -1.82 10.35
N ARG A 55 6.32 -1.91 9.53
CA ARG A 55 5.30 -0.86 9.43
C ARG A 55 4.50 -0.68 10.71
N ALA A 56 4.12 -1.77 11.38
CA ALA A 56 3.42 -1.73 12.65
C ALA A 56 4.30 -1.07 13.73
N VAL A 57 5.56 -1.46 13.82
CA VAL A 57 6.56 -0.84 14.71
C VAL A 57 6.68 0.66 14.41
N GLY A 58 6.91 1.03 13.16
CA GLY A 58 7.01 2.45 12.76
C GLY A 58 5.76 3.25 13.11
N ARG A 59 4.56 2.67 12.90
CA ARG A 59 3.28 3.31 13.24
C ARG A 59 3.13 3.52 14.76
N GLU A 60 3.45 2.52 15.56
CA GLU A 60 3.36 2.60 17.02
C GLU A 60 4.36 3.61 17.60
N LEU A 61 5.61 3.59 17.12
CA LEU A 61 6.62 4.59 17.51
C LEU A 61 6.23 6.02 17.12
N LEU A 62 5.68 6.20 15.92
CA LEU A 62 5.18 7.49 15.48
C LEU A 62 4.03 7.97 16.36
N ASN A 63 3.07 7.09 16.66
CA ASN A 63 1.94 7.41 17.53
C ASN A 63 2.42 7.81 18.92
N GLU A 64 3.34 7.03 19.52
CA GLU A 64 3.87 7.33 20.85
C GLU A 64 4.60 8.68 20.86
N LYS A 65 5.40 8.96 19.83
CA LYS A 65 6.09 10.24 19.73
C LYS A 65 5.12 11.42 19.57
N LEU A 66 4.07 11.27 18.76
CA LEU A 66 3.02 12.28 18.58
C LEU A 66 2.17 12.51 19.84
N ARG A 67 2.20 11.62 20.84
CA ARG A 67 1.53 11.87 22.13
C ARG A 67 2.20 12.98 22.92
N TRP A 68 3.52 13.13 22.77
CA TRP A 68 4.35 14.05 23.55
C TRP A 68 4.85 15.24 22.73
N ASP A 69 5.13 15.04 21.45
CA ASP A 69 5.67 16.06 20.54
C ASP A 69 4.62 16.67 19.61
N SER A 70 4.83 17.94 19.24
CA SER A 70 4.05 18.57 18.18
C SER A 70 4.34 17.93 16.80
N PRO A 71 3.37 17.90 15.86
CA PRO A 71 3.59 17.34 14.53
C PRO A 71 4.80 17.94 13.79
N ARG A 72 5.06 19.25 13.97
CA ARG A 72 6.25 19.91 13.41
C ARG A 72 7.55 19.42 14.07
N GLY A 73 7.53 19.21 15.39
CA GLY A 73 8.65 18.65 16.14
C GLY A 73 9.01 17.23 15.69
N VAL A 74 8.00 16.39 15.43
CA VAL A 74 8.20 15.03 14.91
C VAL A 74 8.82 15.02 13.52
N VAL A 75 8.38 15.92 12.63
CA VAL A 75 8.97 16.06 11.28
C VAL A 75 10.45 16.42 11.36
N ASN A 76 10.84 17.32 12.26
CA ASN A 76 12.23 17.76 12.38
C ASN A 76 13.13 16.73 13.08
N SER A 77 12.61 16.03 14.07
CA SER A 77 13.38 15.08 14.88
C SER A 77 13.41 13.66 14.30
N GLY A 78 12.40 13.28 13.50
CA GLY A 78 12.23 11.93 12.95
C GLY A 78 12.02 10.86 14.03
N VAL A 79 12.07 9.58 13.66
CA VAL A 79 12.04 8.45 14.61
C VAL A 79 13.38 7.73 14.56
N LYS A 80 14.40 8.28 15.23
CA LYS A 80 15.78 7.75 15.19
C LYS A 80 16.00 6.52 16.08
N HIS A 81 15.08 6.21 17.00
CA HIS A 81 15.26 5.16 18.02
C HIS A 81 14.63 3.81 17.66
N ALA A 82 14.19 3.61 16.41
CA ALA A 82 13.49 2.38 16.04
C ALA A 82 14.34 1.12 16.28
N GLU A 83 15.64 1.16 15.97
CA GLU A 83 16.56 0.03 16.18
C GLU A 83 16.73 -0.31 17.66
N ALA A 84 16.89 0.71 18.52
CA ALA A 84 17.05 0.51 19.96
C ALA A 84 15.78 -0.10 20.58
N VAL A 85 14.60 0.34 20.15
CA VAL A 85 13.33 -0.24 20.62
C VAL A 85 13.21 -1.68 20.15
N VAL A 86 13.48 -1.97 18.86
CA VAL A 86 13.46 -3.35 18.33
C VAL A 86 14.42 -4.25 19.13
N ALA A 87 15.63 -3.80 19.42
CA ALA A 87 16.62 -4.56 20.20
C ALA A 87 16.14 -4.86 21.63
N LYS A 88 15.56 -3.85 22.29
CA LYS A 88 14.97 -3.99 23.63
C LYS A 88 13.85 -5.04 23.61
N GLU A 89 12.92 -4.94 22.66
CA GLU A 89 11.72 -5.78 22.53
C GLU A 89 12.02 -7.27 22.25
N LEU A 90 13.18 -7.57 21.68
CA LEU A 90 13.59 -8.95 21.42
C LEU A 90 13.90 -9.74 22.69
N ASN A 91 14.39 -9.06 23.72
CA ASN A 91 14.79 -9.68 24.99
C ASN A 91 13.66 -9.69 26.03
N LEU A 92 12.54 -9.02 25.77
CA LEU A 92 11.44 -8.91 26.71
C LEU A 92 10.58 -10.18 26.75
N GLY A 93 10.24 -10.58 27.97
CA GLY A 93 9.27 -11.62 28.26
C GLY A 93 7.82 -11.18 28.02
N GLY A 94 6.89 -12.11 28.25
CA GLY A 94 5.46 -11.87 28.04
C GLY A 94 4.81 -10.92 29.06
N ILE A 95 5.42 -10.75 30.23
CA ILE A 95 4.89 -9.98 31.37
C ILE A 95 5.48 -8.56 31.38
N ASP A 96 6.61 -8.34 30.70
CA ASP A 96 7.34 -7.08 30.79
C ASP A 96 6.60 -5.93 30.10
N SER A 97 6.72 -4.75 30.71
CA SER A 97 6.29 -3.48 30.14
C SER A 97 7.09 -3.19 28.88
N SER A 98 6.41 -2.85 27.79
CA SER A 98 7.10 -2.43 26.58
C SER A 98 6.38 -1.33 25.84
N GLU A 99 7.12 -0.74 24.90
CA GLU A 99 6.68 0.38 24.10
C GLU A 99 5.79 -0.07 22.94
N LEU A 100 5.91 -1.33 22.52
CA LEU A 100 5.10 -1.94 21.47
C LEU A 100 3.90 -2.73 22.01
N ARG A 101 2.84 -2.78 21.21
CA ARG A 101 1.66 -3.60 21.48
C ARG A 101 2.05 -5.09 21.55
N PRO A 102 1.44 -5.90 22.45
CA PRO A 102 1.82 -7.31 22.61
C PRO A 102 1.77 -8.16 21.33
N THR A 103 0.87 -7.86 20.39
CA THR A 103 0.80 -8.55 19.09
C THR A 103 1.95 -8.18 18.17
N THR A 104 2.34 -6.92 18.16
CA THR A 104 3.43 -6.38 17.34
C THR A 104 4.75 -6.92 17.85
N ARG A 105 4.96 -6.91 19.17
CA ARG A 105 6.09 -7.56 19.85
C ARG A 105 6.20 -9.04 19.49
N ARG A 106 5.12 -9.81 19.64
CA ARG A 106 5.09 -11.25 19.29
C ARG A 106 5.43 -11.50 17.81
N ASN A 107 4.98 -10.65 16.90
CA ASN A 107 5.31 -10.79 15.48
C ASN A 107 6.78 -10.45 15.21
N LEU A 108 7.31 -9.39 15.83
CA LEU A 108 8.71 -8.99 15.75
C LEU A 108 9.64 -10.11 16.25
N GLN A 109 9.37 -10.67 17.43
CA GLN A 109 10.12 -11.80 17.97
C GLN A 109 10.06 -13.02 17.04
N LYS A 110 8.89 -13.31 16.44
CA LYS A 110 8.75 -14.43 15.48
C LYS A 110 9.55 -14.22 14.19
N VAL A 111 9.58 -13.00 13.66
CA VAL A 111 10.33 -12.69 12.43
C VAL A 111 11.84 -12.69 12.71
N MET A 112 12.27 -12.27 13.89
CA MET A 112 13.69 -12.18 14.26
C MET A 112 14.29 -13.50 14.76
N LYS A 113 13.49 -14.46 15.24
CA LYS A 113 13.98 -15.70 15.87
C LYS A 113 15.08 -16.46 15.12
N TYR A 114 15.04 -16.48 13.78
CA TYR A 114 15.99 -17.22 12.95
C TYR A 114 16.79 -16.32 11.98
N ARG A 115 16.76 -15.00 12.20
CA ARG A 115 17.48 -14.05 11.35
C ARG A 115 18.76 -13.58 12.04
N SER A 116 19.72 -13.09 11.25
CA SER A 116 20.96 -12.50 11.74
C SER A 116 20.71 -11.13 12.40
N GLN A 117 21.69 -10.63 13.15
CA GLN A 117 21.65 -9.29 13.73
C GLN A 117 21.50 -8.18 12.68
N GLU A 118 21.98 -8.39 11.45
CA GLU A 118 21.79 -7.46 10.33
C GLU A 118 20.31 -7.20 10.02
N ALA A 119 19.44 -8.19 10.24
CA ALA A 119 18.00 -8.05 10.04
C ALA A 119 17.36 -7.07 11.04
N LEU A 120 18.01 -6.78 12.17
CA LEU A 120 17.55 -5.78 13.13
C LEU A 120 17.66 -4.37 12.53
N ALA A 121 18.80 -4.06 11.92
CA ALA A 121 19.02 -2.81 11.19
C ALA A 121 18.07 -2.72 9.97
N GLU A 122 17.81 -3.85 9.30
CA GLU A 122 16.84 -3.91 8.21
C GLU A 122 15.41 -3.54 8.68
N ILE A 123 14.97 -4.06 9.83
CA ILE A 123 13.65 -3.71 10.39
C ILE A 123 13.62 -2.25 10.83
N GLY A 124 14.66 -1.79 11.51
CA GLY A 124 14.78 -0.41 11.95
C GLY A 124 14.67 0.56 10.77
N SER A 125 15.49 0.38 9.75
CA SER A 125 15.46 1.17 8.52
C SER A 125 14.12 1.11 7.77
N LYS A 126 13.46 -0.05 7.71
CA LYS A 126 12.11 -0.16 7.11
C LYS A 126 11.05 0.57 7.93
N ALA A 127 11.15 0.54 9.26
CA ALA A 127 10.24 1.24 10.14
C ALA A 127 10.42 2.76 10.02
N THR A 128 11.65 3.26 10.03
CA THR A 128 11.95 4.69 9.84
C THR A 128 11.50 5.18 8.47
N ALA A 129 11.82 4.45 7.40
CA ALA A 129 11.36 4.77 6.05
C ALA A 129 9.82 4.83 5.99
N TYR A 130 9.12 3.90 6.64
CA TYR A 130 7.66 3.94 6.69
C TYR A 130 7.14 5.21 7.40
N VAL A 131 7.73 5.58 8.55
CA VAL A 131 7.39 6.81 9.27
C VAL A 131 7.60 8.06 8.40
N GLU A 132 8.76 8.16 7.75
CA GLU A 132 9.06 9.25 6.83
C GLU A 132 8.03 9.34 5.71
N THR A 133 7.61 8.19 5.15
CA THR A 133 6.55 8.18 4.13
C THR A 133 5.21 8.67 4.68
N LEU A 134 4.87 8.35 5.93
CA LEU A 134 3.64 8.82 6.57
C LEU A 134 3.67 10.34 6.77
N LEU A 135 4.81 10.90 7.16
CA LEU A 135 4.98 12.34 7.36
C LEU A 135 5.03 13.11 6.02
N ALA A 136 5.65 12.53 4.99
CA ALA A 136 5.81 13.19 3.69
C ALA A 136 4.53 13.19 2.82
N LYS A 137 3.74 12.11 2.86
CA LYS A 137 2.50 11.96 2.07
C LYS A 137 1.52 13.14 2.14
N PRO A 138 1.12 13.64 3.33
CA PRO A 138 0.17 14.75 3.41
C PRO A 138 0.73 16.03 2.80
N ILE A 139 2.01 16.34 3.05
CA ILE A 139 2.68 17.53 2.50
C ILE A 139 2.71 17.45 0.96
N ALA A 140 3.07 16.29 0.42
CA ALA A 140 3.08 16.05 -1.01
C ALA A 140 1.68 16.16 -1.64
N GLN A 141 0.65 15.59 -0.99
CA GLN A 141 -0.73 15.67 -1.45
C GLN A 141 -1.24 17.11 -1.50
N VAL A 142 -1.01 17.89 -0.43
CA VAL A 142 -1.39 19.31 -0.38
C VAL A 142 -0.67 20.10 -1.48
N LYS A 143 0.64 19.90 -1.65
CA LYS A 143 1.41 20.57 -2.72
C LYS A 143 0.90 20.22 -4.11
N MET A 144 0.49 18.97 -4.33
CA MET A 144 -0.07 18.52 -5.61
C MET A 144 -1.45 19.12 -5.87
N GLN A 145 -2.30 19.20 -4.85
CA GLN A 145 -3.62 19.85 -4.94
C GLN A 145 -3.46 21.32 -5.31
N LEU A 146 -2.63 22.07 -4.57
CA LEU A 146 -2.37 23.48 -4.87
C LEU A 146 -1.90 23.72 -6.31
N ARG A 147 -1.04 22.83 -6.84
CA ARG A 147 -0.58 22.87 -8.24
C ARG A 147 -1.67 22.52 -9.25
N ALA A 148 -2.59 21.62 -8.92
CA ALA A 148 -3.72 21.27 -9.78
C ALA A 148 -4.71 22.42 -9.83
N ASP A 149 -5.08 22.95 -8.67
CA ASP A 149 -5.97 24.10 -8.53
C ASP A 149 -5.42 25.33 -9.25
N SER A 150 -4.11 25.59 -9.16
CA SER A 150 -3.49 26.71 -9.88
C SER A 150 -3.55 26.55 -11.40
N LYS A 151 -3.32 25.32 -11.92
CA LYS A 151 -3.44 25.02 -13.35
C LYS A 151 -4.88 25.11 -13.84
N ASP A 152 -5.84 24.64 -13.05
CA ASP A 152 -7.25 24.68 -13.42
C ASP A 152 -7.78 26.12 -13.38
N LYS A 153 -7.35 26.94 -12.41
CA LYS A 153 -7.58 28.39 -12.40
C LYS A 153 -7.02 29.08 -13.65
N GLU A 154 -5.80 28.74 -14.06
CA GLU A 154 -5.19 29.29 -15.29
C GLU A 154 -5.99 28.91 -16.54
N LYS A 155 -6.44 27.65 -16.64
CA LYS A 155 -7.30 27.18 -17.74
C LYS A 155 -8.68 27.84 -17.74
N ALA A 156 -9.30 28.01 -16.57
CA ALA A 156 -10.59 28.67 -16.43
C ALA A 156 -10.50 30.14 -16.89
N ARG A 157 -9.45 30.86 -16.49
CA ARG A 157 -9.13 32.21 -16.99
C ARG A 157 -9.01 32.25 -18.51
N LYS A 158 -8.26 31.31 -19.10
CA LYS A 158 -8.10 31.19 -20.57
C LYS A 158 -9.42 30.88 -21.31
N ARG A 159 -10.37 30.20 -20.67
CA ARG A 159 -11.65 29.78 -21.27
C ARG A 159 -12.79 30.79 -21.05
N GLY A 160 -12.53 31.92 -20.38
CA GLY A 160 -13.52 32.97 -20.16
C GLY A 160 -14.75 32.53 -19.36
N ASN A 161 -14.65 31.46 -18.56
CA ASN A 161 -15.79 30.93 -17.80
C ASN A 161 -15.74 31.48 -16.35
N PRO A 162 -16.63 32.41 -15.95
CA PRO A 162 -16.59 33.05 -14.63
C PRO A 162 -17.09 32.15 -13.50
N ASN A 163 -17.78 31.05 -13.82
CA ASN A 163 -18.41 30.16 -12.84
C ASN A 163 -17.57 28.89 -12.57
N PHE A 164 -16.26 29.01 -12.39
CA PHE A 164 -15.46 27.89 -11.90
C PHE A 164 -15.66 27.77 -10.38
N VAL A 165 -16.55 26.86 -9.98
CA VAL A 165 -16.85 26.57 -8.58
C VAL A 165 -15.55 26.10 -7.90
N ASP A 166 -15.02 26.92 -6.99
CA ASP A 166 -13.92 26.62 -6.09
C ASP A 166 -14.34 25.50 -5.11
N LYS A 167 -14.40 24.22 -5.54
CA LYS A 167 -14.41 23.08 -4.60
C LYS A 167 -14.05 21.73 -5.24
N PHE A 168 -12.82 21.34 -4.90
CA PHE A 168 -12.17 20.03 -4.73
C PHE A 168 -12.39 18.90 -5.76
N PRO A 169 -11.32 18.55 -6.49
CA PRO A 169 -10.92 17.16 -6.60
C PRO A 169 -9.89 16.85 -5.50
N VAL A 170 -10.30 16.06 -4.50
CA VAL A 170 -9.34 15.22 -3.79
C VAL A 170 -8.78 14.28 -4.84
N LEU A 171 -7.66 14.65 -5.48
CA LEU A 171 -6.97 13.71 -6.36
C LEU A 171 -6.45 12.60 -5.45
N PRO A 172 -7.02 11.37 -5.49
CA PRO A 172 -6.31 10.26 -4.89
C PRO A 172 -4.96 10.22 -5.59
N SER A 173 -3.88 10.19 -4.81
CA SER A 173 -2.57 9.83 -5.35
C SER A 173 -2.76 8.62 -6.25
N ARG A 174 -2.45 8.76 -7.55
CA ARG A 174 -2.67 7.68 -8.52
C ARG A 174 -2.07 6.39 -7.93
N ALA A 175 -2.80 5.30 -8.06
CA ALA A 175 -2.32 3.98 -7.62
C ALA A 175 -0.91 3.74 -8.21
N GLY A 176 0.09 3.43 -7.37
CA GLY A 176 1.49 3.30 -7.77
C GLY A 176 2.31 4.61 -7.82
N ALA A 177 1.73 5.77 -7.48
CA ALA A 177 2.48 7.02 -7.38
C ALA A 177 3.45 6.98 -6.19
N ALA A 178 4.75 7.02 -6.50
CA ALA A 178 5.81 7.24 -5.55
C ALA A 178 6.43 8.63 -5.76
N PRO A 179 6.79 9.36 -4.69
CA PRO A 179 7.72 10.47 -4.81
C PRO A 179 9.06 9.96 -5.34
N PRO A 180 9.80 10.79 -6.10
CA PRO A 180 11.12 10.42 -6.58
C PRO A 180 12.05 10.05 -5.41
N GLY A 181 12.74 8.91 -5.52
CA GLY A 181 13.66 8.39 -4.50
C GLY A 181 13.07 7.37 -3.52
N GLU A 182 11.77 7.06 -3.58
CA GLU A 182 11.15 6.10 -2.64
C GLU A 182 11.36 4.63 -3.06
N SER A 183 11.82 3.77 -2.14
CA SER A 183 11.86 2.31 -2.34
C SER A 183 10.45 1.72 -2.20
N GLN A 184 9.93 1.15 -3.29
CA GLN A 184 8.57 0.61 -3.28
C GLN A 184 8.53 -0.79 -2.66
N SER A 185 7.93 -0.90 -1.46
CA SER A 185 7.56 -2.20 -0.87
C SER A 185 6.56 -2.95 -1.75
N ALA A 186 6.56 -4.29 -1.71
CA ALA A 186 5.63 -5.13 -2.47
C ALA A 186 4.16 -4.74 -2.24
N MET A 187 3.80 -4.37 -1.01
CA MET A 187 2.45 -3.90 -0.66
C MET A 187 2.04 -2.58 -1.35
N ARG A 188 2.98 -1.66 -1.59
CA ARG A 188 2.68 -0.38 -2.26
C ARG A 188 2.49 -0.56 -3.75
N LEU A 189 3.22 -1.51 -4.34
CA LEU A 189 3.00 -1.98 -5.71
C LEU A 189 1.62 -2.65 -5.84
N VAL A 190 1.23 -3.48 -4.87
CA VAL A 190 -0.06 -4.20 -4.86
C VAL A 190 -1.26 -3.28 -4.62
N GLN A 191 -1.12 -2.18 -3.88
CA GLN A 191 -2.15 -1.14 -3.78
C GLN A 191 -2.45 -0.45 -5.14
N GLY A 192 -1.61 -0.68 -6.15
CA GLY A 192 -1.74 -0.16 -7.50
C GLY A 192 -2.40 -1.12 -8.49
N ALA A 193 -3.65 -0.85 -8.86
CA ALA A 193 -4.28 -1.33 -10.10
C ALA A 193 -4.51 -2.85 -10.25
N LEU A 194 -5.08 -3.51 -9.24
CA LEU A 194 -5.91 -4.69 -9.50
C LEU A 194 -7.29 -4.21 -9.99
N ALA A 195 -7.48 -4.28 -11.31
CA ALA A 195 -8.74 -4.08 -12.03
C ALA A 195 -9.45 -2.74 -11.74
N ARG A 196 -9.10 -1.68 -12.49
CA ARG A 196 -10.13 -0.70 -12.82
C ARG A 196 -11.10 -1.40 -13.77
N PRO A 197 -12.40 -1.55 -13.45
CA PRO A 197 -13.34 -1.86 -14.50
C PRO A 197 -13.22 -0.74 -15.53
N THR A 198 -12.79 -1.07 -16.74
CA THR A 198 -13.03 -0.18 -17.87
C THR A 198 -14.54 0.02 -17.88
N ARG A 199 -15.01 1.26 -17.66
CA ARG A 199 -16.41 1.56 -17.97
C ARG A 199 -16.60 1.10 -19.42
N PRO A 200 -17.59 0.25 -19.74
CA PRO A 200 -17.92 -0.01 -21.13
C PRO A 200 -18.08 1.35 -21.82
N PRO A 201 -17.61 1.51 -23.07
CA PRO A 201 -17.79 2.76 -23.78
C PRO A 201 -19.28 3.12 -23.69
N THR A 202 -19.59 4.30 -23.15
CA THR A 202 -20.95 4.79 -23.11
C THR A 202 -21.44 4.80 -24.55
N GLN A 203 -22.32 3.87 -24.92
CA GLN A 203 -23.11 4.03 -26.12
C GLN A 203 -23.90 5.32 -25.89
N ARG A 204 -23.49 6.40 -26.55
CA ARG A 204 -24.30 7.61 -26.59
C ARG A 204 -25.60 7.19 -27.23
N SER A 205 -26.68 7.10 -26.46
CA SER A 205 -27.99 6.86 -27.02
C SER A 205 -28.27 8.01 -28.00
N THR A 206 -28.35 7.71 -29.29
CA THR A 206 -28.76 8.67 -30.32
C THR A 206 -30.28 8.85 -30.32
N TRP A 207 -30.91 8.81 -29.13
CA TRP A 207 -32.33 9.05 -28.99
C TRP A 207 -32.58 10.54 -29.23
N ARG A 208 -33.14 10.85 -30.40
CA ARG A 208 -33.66 12.17 -30.75
C ARG A 208 -35.18 12.14 -30.52
N PRO A 209 -35.77 13.11 -29.79
CA PRO A 209 -37.18 13.05 -29.38
C PRO A 209 -38.20 13.15 -30.53
N ASN A 210 -37.79 13.41 -31.78
CA ASN A 210 -38.69 13.68 -32.91
C ASN A 210 -38.43 12.82 -34.16
N THR A 211 -37.88 11.62 -34.05
CA THR A 211 -37.91 10.67 -35.17
C THR A 211 -39.23 9.91 -35.18
N PRO A 212 -40.08 10.05 -36.21
CA PRO A 212 -41.32 9.27 -36.30
C PRO A 212 -40.98 7.78 -36.36
N ILE A 213 -41.66 6.99 -35.53
CA ILE A 213 -41.54 5.54 -35.51
C ILE A 213 -42.05 5.04 -36.87
N LYS A 214 -41.17 4.52 -37.72
CA LYS A 214 -41.60 3.84 -38.94
C LYS A 214 -42.35 2.57 -38.53
N PRO A 215 -43.59 2.32 -39.01
CA PRO A 215 -44.27 1.07 -38.73
C PRO A 215 -43.45 -0.08 -39.34
N ALA A 216 -43.32 -1.17 -38.58
CA ALA A 216 -42.69 -2.38 -39.07
C ALA A 216 -43.54 -2.96 -40.20
N THR A 217 -43.02 -2.92 -41.43
CA THR A 217 -43.60 -3.63 -42.57
C THR A 217 -43.15 -5.09 -42.50
N TYR A 218 -44.10 -5.99 -42.25
CA TYR A 218 -43.87 -7.43 -42.37
C TYR A 218 -44.36 -7.87 -43.75
N THR A 219 -43.45 -8.38 -44.58
CA THR A 219 -43.80 -9.12 -45.79
C THR A 219 -43.88 -10.60 -45.42
N VAL A 220 -45.08 -11.17 -45.49
CA VAL A 220 -45.26 -12.61 -45.35
C VAL A 220 -44.93 -13.23 -46.71
N GLU A 221 -43.70 -13.69 -46.88
CA GLU A 221 -43.37 -14.59 -47.97
C GLU A 221 -44.00 -15.96 -47.68
N THR A 222 -45.06 -16.27 -48.41
CA THR A 222 -45.67 -17.60 -48.43
C THR A 222 -44.67 -18.59 -49.04
N LEU A 223 -44.16 -19.50 -48.21
CA LEU A 223 -43.48 -20.71 -48.66
C LEU A 223 -44.52 -21.65 -49.32
N ARG A 224 -44.38 -21.84 -50.62
CA ARG A 224 -44.84 -23.01 -51.37
C ARG A 224 -43.68 -23.56 -52.17
#